data_AF-A0AAV5J780-F1
#
_entry.id   AF-A0AAV5J780-F1
#
_cell.length_a   1.000
_cell.length_b   1.000
_cell.length_c   1.000
_cell.angle_alpha   90.00
_cell.angle_beta   90.00
_cell.angle_gamma   90.00
#
_symmetry.space_group_name_H-M   'P 1'
#
loop_
_entity.id
_entity.type
_entity.pdbx_description
1 polymer ?
#
loop_
_entity_poly.entity_id
_entity_poly.type
_entity_poly.pdbx_seq_one_letter_code
_entity_poly.pdbx_strand_id
1 'polypeptide(L)'
;MLKATVVSKQISATAGSVLLADKWGRCPLLLQAVSEINVWGFTPADQRGQVFGQLVVADGYASNKPIFAKGAYVGLAAPGNLGSWQTQTKGYQFWTQADRKGGFFINKVRPGIYNLYAWVPGVVGDYKLDVVIAINPGSNTNMGLLTYNDIYL
;
A
#
# COMPACT_ATOMS: atom_id res chain seq x y z
N MET A 1 36.44 -0.72 46.29
CA MET A 1 35.13 -0.16 46.68
C MET A 1 34.91 1.13 45.88
N LEU A 2 34.01 1.08 44.88
CA LEU A 2 33.59 2.26 44.10
C LEU A 2 32.52 3.04 44.87
N LYS A 3 32.47 4.37 44.69
CA LYS A 3 31.19 5.10 44.66
C LYS A 3 31.23 6.16 43.56
N ALA A 4 30.38 5.98 42.55
CA ALA A 4 30.06 6.99 41.55
C ALA A 4 28.74 7.67 41.94
N THR A 5 28.70 9.01 41.84
CA THR A 5 27.54 9.84 42.18
C THR A 5 26.58 9.93 40.99
N VAL A 6 25.33 9.55 41.20
CA VAL A 6 24.24 9.72 40.21
C VAL A 6 23.52 11.04 40.48
N VAL A 7 23.42 11.91 39.48
CA VAL A 7 22.57 13.10 39.53
C VAL A 7 21.28 12.77 38.79
N SER A 8 20.18 12.62 39.53
CA SER A 8 18.83 12.45 38.95
C SER A 8 18.17 13.82 38.81
N LYS A 9 17.67 14.14 37.60
CA LYS A 9 16.82 15.30 37.35
C LYS A 9 15.38 14.81 37.30
N GLN A 10 14.60 15.06 38.35
CA GLN A 10 13.15 14.83 38.36
C GLN A 10 12.49 15.77 37.33
N ILE A 11 11.67 15.21 36.44
CA ILE A 11 10.75 15.98 35.60
C ILE A 11 9.35 15.62 36.08
N SER A 12 8.69 16.59 36.70
CA SER A 12 7.30 16.49 37.19
C SER A 12 6.33 16.39 36.01
N ALA A 13 5.38 15.46 36.10
CA ALA A 13 4.30 15.29 35.13
C ALA A 13 3.21 16.35 35.35
N THR A 14 2.79 17.04 34.29
CA THR A 14 1.52 17.78 34.30
C THR A 14 0.85 17.70 32.93
N ALA A 15 -0.45 17.40 32.99
CA ALA A 15 -1.48 17.25 31.96
C ALA A 15 -1.19 17.75 30.53
N GLY A 16 -1.39 16.87 29.54
CA GLY A 16 -1.37 17.23 28.13
C GLY A 16 -1.44 16.04 27.17
N SER A 17 -2.32 15.08 27.43
CA SER A 17 -2.47 13.84 26.67
C SER A 17 -3.21 14.03 25.34
N VAL A 18 -2.73 14.90 24.44
CA VAL A 18 -3.24 15.00 23.04
C VAL A 18 -2.15 15.33 21.98
N LEU A 19 -0.91 15.72 22.35
CA LEU A 19 0.09 16.20 21.36
C LEU A 19 1.41 15.41 21.32
N LEU A 20 1.36 14.10 21.57
CA LEU A 20 2.54 13.23 21.55
C LEU A 20 2.62 12.31 20.33
N ALA A 21 1.65 12.30 19.40
CA ALA A 21 1.72 11.46 18.20
C ALA A 21 2.17 12.22 16.93
N ASP A 22 2.11 13.54 16.99
CA ASP A 22 2.18 14.51 15.90
C ASP A 22 3.54 15.20 15.75
N LYS A 23 4.48 14.93 16.69
CA LYS A 23 5.87 15.39 16.65
C LYS A 23 6.89 14.33 16.19
N TRP A 24 6.61 13.04 16.32
CA TRP A 24 7.57 11.98 15.96
C TRP A 24 7.79 11.80 14.46
N GLY A 25 6.81 12.19 13.64
CA GLY A 25 6.89 12.09 12.17
C GLY A 25 7.58 13.28 11.47
N ARG A 26 8.06 14.29 12.21
CA ARG A 26 8.61 15.55 11.66
C ARG A 26 10.03 15.90 12.09
N CYS A 27 10.71 15.05 12.87
CA CYS A 27 12.12 15.23 13.18
C CYS A 27 12.99 14.58 12.09
N PRO A 28 13.74 15.34 11.27
CA PRO A 28 14.65 14.77 10.26
C PRO A 28 15.69 13.85 10.90
N LEU A 29 16.18 14.21 12.09
CA LEU A 29 17.12 13.40 12.88
C LEU A 29 16.54 12.06 13.32
N LEU A 30 15.23 11.97 13.54
CA LEU A 30 14.57 10.75 13.96
C LEU A 30 14.25 9.85 12.76
N LEU A 31 13.86 10.43 11.61
CA LEU A 31 13.78 9.70 10.35
C LEU A 31 15.14 9.11 9.95
N GLN A 32 16.19 9.92 10.08
CA GLN A 32 17.56 9.52 9.80
C GLN A 32 18.03 8.41 10.74
N ALA A 33 17.82 8.56 12.06
CA ALA A 33 18.11 7.50 13.03
C ALA A 33 17.34 6.20 12.74
N VAL A 34 16.05 6.26 12.38
CA VAL A 34 15.26 5.07 12.02
C VAL A 34 15.75 4.43 10.71
N SER A 35 16.27 5.21 9.76
CA SER A 35 16.89 4.69 8.53
C SER A 35 18.29 4.10 8.76
N GLU A 36 19.02 4.59 9.77
CA GLU A 36 20.38 4.17 10.13
C GLU A 36 20.40 2.94 11.06
N ILE A 37 19.32 2.70 11.81
CA ILE A 37 19.13 1.43 12.51
C ILE A 37 18.83 0.37 11.44
N ASN A 38 19.86 -0.39 11.06
CA ASN A 38 19.77 -1.54 10.15
C ASN A 38 18.93 -2.69 10.77
N VAL A 39 17.65 -2.43 11.02
CA VAL A 39 16.68 -3.44 11.45
C VAL A 39 16.45 -4.36 10.26
N TRP A 40 16.91 -5.61 10.37
CA TRP A 40 16.75 -6.63 9.35
C TRP A 40 15.29 -6.69 8.87
N GLY A 41 15.07 -6.44 7.57
CA GLY A 41 13.73 -6.46 6.95
C GLY A 41 12.93 -5.15 7.03
N PHE A 42 13.50 -4.05 7.54
CA PHE A 42 12.87 -2.73 7.47
C PHE A 42 13.23 -2.01 6.16
N THR A 43 12.21 -1.56 5.41
CA THR A 43 12.39 -0.69 4.25
C THR A 43 12.01 0.75 4.62
N PRO A 44 12.96 1.71 4.59
CA PRO A 44 12.71 3.13 4.80
C PRO A 44 11.65 3.70 3.86
N ALA A 45 10.99 4.78 4.26
CA ALA A 45 9.80 5.29 3.55
C ALA A 45 10.10 5.82 2.13
N ASP A 46 11.27 6.40 1.94
CA ASP A 46 11.83 6.88 0.67
C ASP A 46 12.17 5.74 -0.30
N GLN A 47 12.51 4.57 0.23
CA GLN A 47 12.74 3.35 -0.55
C GLN A 47 11.45 2.59 -0.88
N ARG A 48 10.27 3.09 -0.49
CA ARG A 48 9.00 2.47 -0.87
C ARG A 48 8.48 3.02 -2.18
N GLY A 49 7.96 2.13 -3.01
CA GLY A 49 7.38 2.48 -4.29
C GLY A 49 5.93 2.95 -4.19
N GLN A 50 5.43 3.44 -5.33
CA GLN A 50 4.07 3.88 -5.54
C GLN A 50 3.54 3.26 -6.83
N VAL A 51 2.27 2.87 -6.82
CA VAL A 51 1.59 2.32 -7.99
C VAL A 51 0.29 3.06 -8.20
N PHE A 52 0.03 3.48 -9.42
CA PHE A 52 -1.19 4.19 -9.76
C PHE A 52 -1.66 3.88 -11.17
N GLY A 53 -2.93 4.09 -11.41
CA GLY A 53 -3.56 3.83 -12.69
C GLY A 53 -5.06 4.09 -12.62
N GLN A 54 -5.76 3.65 -13.66
CA GLN A 54 -7.21 3.76 -13.75
C GLN A 54 -7.80 2.41 -14.13
N LEU A 55 -8.81 1.95 -13.39
CA LEU A 55 -9.55 0.74 -13.67
C LEU A 55 -10.91 1.07 -14.28
N VAL A 56 -11.24 0.41 -15.39
CA VAL A 56 -12.56 0.42 -16.00
C VAL A 56 -13.07 -1.00 -16.15
N VAL A 57 -14.38 -1.16 -16.15
CA VAL A 57 -15.07 -2.44 -16.36
C VAL A 57 -15.66 -2.44 -17.76
N ALA A 58 -15.29 -3.41 -18.57
CA ALA A 58 -15.93 -3.70 -19.84
C ALA A 58 -16.98 -4.78 -19.62
N ASP A 59 -18.25 -4.38 -19.66
CA ASP A 59 -19.39 -5.29 -19.65
C ASP A 59 -19.93 -5.39 -21.08
N GLY A 60 -19.67 -6.52 -21.73
CA GLY A 60 -20.10 -6.77 -23.12
C GLY A 60 -21.62 -6.86 -23.28
N TYR A 61 -22.38 -7.01 -22.20
CA TYR A 61 -23.85 -7.16 -22.24
C TYR A 61 -24.58 -5.87 -21.87
N ALA A 62 -24.10 -5.12 -20.89
CA ALA A 62 -24.75 -3.87 -20.45
C ALA A 62 -24.44 -2.67 -21.36
N SER A 63 -23.22 -2.57 -21.92
CA SER A 63 -22.90 -1.45 -22.82
C SER A 63 -21.63 -1.66 -23.64
N ASN A 64 -21.63 -1.23 -24.91
CA ASN A 64 -20.44 -1.18 -25.76
C ASN A 64 -19.36 -0.17 -25.30
N LYS A 65 -19.50 0.44 -24.11
CA LYS A 65 -18.56 1.43 -23.57
C LYS A 65 -18.05 0.97 -22.21
N PRO A 66 -16.74 1.13 -21.91
CA PRO A 66 -16.22 0.85 -20.58
C PRO A 66 -16.88 1.72 -19.52
N ILE A 67 -17.27 1.12 -18.41
CA ILE A 67 -17.85 1.78 -17.24
C ILE A 67 -16.74 2.02 -16.22
N PHE A 68 -16.74 3.18 -15.54
CA PHE A 68 -15.75 3.43 -14.48
C PHE A 68 -15.92 2.47 -13.31
N ALA A 69 -14.81 1.90 -12.83
CA ALA A 69 -14.79 1.00 -11.66
C ALA A 69 -14.88 1.81 -10.35
N LYS A 70 -15.98 2.54 -10.17
CA LYS A 70 -16.19 3.43 -9.02
C LYS A 70 -16.17 2.64 -7.72
N GLY A 71 -15.28 3.04 -6.80
CA GLY A 71 -15.19 2.42 -5.48
C GLY A 71 -14.61 1.00 -5.48
N ALA A 72 -13.99 0.58 -6.59
CA ALA A 72 -13.29 -0.70 -6.68
C ALA A 72 -12.16 -0.78 -5.65
N TYR A 73 -11.98 -1.94 -5.05
CA TYR A 73 -10.83 -2.22 -4.19
C TYR A 73 -9.72 -2.77 -5.06
N VAL A 74 -8.60 -2.06 -5.13
CA VAL A 74 -7.43 -2.44 -5.93
C VAL A 74 -6.26 -2.68 -4.99
N GLY A 75 -5.55 -3.78 -5.19
CA GLY A 75 -4.46 -4.15 -4.31
C GLY A 75 -3.33 -4.90 -4.97
N LEU A 76 -2.18 -4.86 -4.32
CA LEU A 76 -0.98 -5.62 -4.65
C LEU A 76 -0.81 -6.72 -3.62
N ALA A 77 -0.65 -7.94 -4.08
CA ALA A 77 -0.35 -9.09 -3.25
C ALA A 77 0.70 -9.98 -3.94
N ALA A 78 1.21 -10.97 -3.20
CA ALA A 78 2.16 -11.93 -3.76
C ALA A 78 1.60 -12.57 -5.03
N PRO A 79 2.44 -12.83 -6.06
CA PRO A 79 2.01 -13.49 -7.27
C PRO A 79 1.39 -14.86 -6.98
N GLY A 80 0.32 -15.17 -7.70
CA GLY A 80 -0.41 -16.43 -7.55
C GLY A 80 -1.64 -16.50 -8.46
N ASN A 81 -2.47 -17.51 -8.24
CA ASN A 81 -3.72 -17.72 -8.98
C ASN A 81 -4.78 -16.66 -8.63
N LEU A 82 -5.86 -16.57 -9.42
CA LEU A 82 -7.05 -15.79 -9.04
C LEU A 82 -7.52 -16.21 -7.64
N GLY A 83 -7.85 -15.24 -6.78
CA GLY A 83 -8.26 -15.48 -5.40
C GLY A 83 -7.14 -15.90 -4.43
N SER A 84 -5.90 -16.16 -4.89
CA SER A 84 -4.81 -16.58 -3.99
C SER A 84 -4.45 -15.53 -2.96
N TRP A 85 -4.74 -14.25 -3.26
CA TRP A 85 -4.54 -13.14 -2.34
C TRP A 85 -5.41 -13.27 -1.08
N GLN A 86 -6.56 -13.94 -1.15
CA GLN A 86 -7.47 -14.12 0.00
C GLN A 86 -6.90 -15.10 1.04
N THR A 87 -6.15 -16.11 0.60
CA THR A 87 -5.57 -17.15 1.47
C THR A 87 -4.10 -16.93 1.81
N GLN A 88 -3.43 -16.00 1.11
CA GLN A 88 -2.02 -15.67 1.33
C GLN A 88 -1.82 -14.82 2.58
N THR A 89 -1.32 -15.43 3.66
CA THR A 89 -1.07 -14.76 4.95
C THR A 89 0.39 -14.39 5.20
N LYS A 90 1.33 -14.92 4.39
CA LYS A 90 2.78 -14.76 4.63
C LYS A 90 3.41 -13.58 3.92
N GLY A 91 2.73 -13.06 2.88
CA GLY A 91 3.23 -11.94 2.07
C GLY A 91 2.64 -10.59 2.50
N TYR A 92 3.30 -9.51 2.10
CA TYR A 92 2.73 -8.17 2.22
C TYR A 92 1.58 -7.97 1.23
N GLN A 93 0.52 -7.32 1.69
CA GLN A 93 -0.60 -6.89 0.86
C GLN A 93 -0.83 -5.39 1.04
N PHE A 94 -1.13 -4.70 -0.05
CA PHE A 94 -1.40 -3.26 -0.06
C PHE A 94 -2.69 -3.02 -0.83
N TRP A 95 -3.66 -2.34 -0.21
CA TRP A 95 -4.98 -2.11 -0.80
C TRP A 95 -5.34 -0.63 -0.77
N THR A 96 -6.07 -0.20 -1.79
CA THR A 96 -6.65 1.13 -1.88
C THR A 96 -8.03 1.05 -2.51
N GLN A 97 -8.86 2.05 -2.24
CA GLN A 97 -10.14 2.19 -2.92
C GLN A 97 -10.00 3.16 -4.09
N ALA A 98 -10.51 2.75 -5.25
CA ALA A 98 -10.54 3.56 -6.44
C ALA A 98 -11.57 4.69 -6.33
N ASP A 99 -11.28 5.83 -6.95
CA ASP A 99 -12.11 7.01 -6.95
C ASP A 99 -13.38 6.84 -7.83
N ARG A 100 -14.13 7.94 -8.00
CA ARG A 100 -15.37 7.95 -8.82
C ARG A 100 -15.15 7.64 -10.31
N LYS A 101 -13.93 7.78 -10.80
CA LYS A 101 -13.51 7.52 -12.18
C LYS A 101 -12.67 6.23 -12.28
N GLY A 102 -12.61 5.42 -11.22
CA GLY A 102 -11.80 4.21 -11.17
C GLY A 102 -10.29 4.47 -11.06
N GLY A 103 -9.88 5.71 -10.81
CA GLY A 103 -8.48 6.04 -10.54
C GLY A 103 -8.05 5.49 -9.18
N PHE A 104 -6.91 4.82 -9.11
CA PHE A 104 -6.36 4.26 -7.88
C PHE A 104 -4.93 4.73 -7.65
N PHE A 105 -4.57 4.87 -6.38
CA PHE A 105 -3.24 5.25 -5.94
C PHE A 105 -2.86 4.44 -4.70
N ILE A 106 -1.85 3.58 -4.83
CA ILE A 106 -1.30 2.74 -3.77
C ILE A 106 0.06 3.32 -3.41
N ASN A 107 0.18 3.86 -2.19
CA ASN A 107 1.43 4.44 -1.70
C ASN A 107 2.18 3.49 -0.78
N LYS A 108 3.47 3.78 -0.56
CA LYS A 108 4.31 3.12 0.45
C LYS A 108 4.38 1.60 0.26
N VAL A 109 4.41 1.15 -0.99
CA VAL A 109 4.56 -0.27 -1.35
C VAL A 109 6.01 -0.69 -1.11
N ARG A 110 6.22 -1.82 -0.43
CA ARG A 110 7.57 -2.35 -0.25
C ARG A 110 8.13 -2.83 -1.60
N PRO A 111 9.43 -2.65 -1.86
CA PRO A 111 10.07 -3.24 -3.02
C PRO A 111 9.89 -4.75 -3.04
N GLY A 112 9.60 -5.30 -4.21
CA GLY A 112 9.26 -6.71 -4.36
C GLY A 112 8.49 -7.00 -5.64
N ILE A 113 8.07 -8.25 -5.77
CA ILE A 113 7.33 -8.76 -6.91
C ILE A 113 5.88 -8.99 -6.49
N TYR A 114 4.94 -8.44 -7.25
CA TYR A 114 3.52 -8.44 -6.93
C TYR A 114 2.65 -8.73 -8.17
N ASN A 115 1.43 -9.20 -7.93
CA ASN A 115 0.34 -9.10 -8.90
C ASN A 115 -0.68 -8.07 -8.43
N LEU A 116 -1.33 -7.43 -9.39
CA LEU A 116 -2.44 -6.52 -9.12
C LEU A 116 -3.76 -7.30 -9.15
N TYR A 117 -4.50 -7.17 -8.06
CA TYR A 117 -5.83 -7.72 -7.88
C TYR A 117 -6.82 -6.58 -7.74
N ALA A 118 -8.05 -6.79 -8.20
CA ALA A 118 -9.11 -5.84 -7.96
C ALA A 118 -10.46 -6.53 -7.77
N TRP A 119 -11.33 -5.88 -7.01
CA TRP A 119 -12.70 -6.29 -6.81
C TRP A 119 -13.60 -5.06 -6.93
N VAL A 120 -14.65 -5.13 -7.75
CA VAL A 120 -15.54 -4.01 -8.03
C VAL A 120 -16.91 -4.30 -7.40
N PRO A 121 -17.41 -3.44 -6.49
CA PRO A 121 -18.74 -3.61 -5.93
C PRO A 121 -19.81 -3.63 -7.03
N GLY A 122 -20.63 -4.69 -7.04
CA GLY A 122 -21.73 -4.84 -8.01
C GLY A 122 -21.34 -5.46 -9.36
N VAL A 123 -20.07 -5.80 -9.56
CA VAL A 123 -19.60 -6.63 -10.68
C VAL A 123 -19.24 -8.01 -10.12
N VAL A 124 -19.59 -9.06 -10.84
CA VAL A 124 -19.31 -10.43 -10.39
C VAL A 124 -17.86 -10.78 -10.74
N GLY A 125 -17.18 -11.49 -9.84
CA GLY A 125 -15.83 -11.99 -10.06
C GLY A 125 -14.72 -11.16 -9.43
N ASP A 126 -13.53 -11.76 -9.45
CA ASP A 126 -12.29 -11.15 -9.01
C ASP A 126 -11.45 -10.80 -10.24
N TYR A 127 -10.83 -9.62 -10.23
CA TYR A 127 -9.82 -9.24 -11.21
C TYR A 127 -8.45 -9.71 -10.75
N LYS A 128 -7.67 -10.24 -11.69
CA LYS A 128 -6.23 -10.33 -11.58
C LYS A 128 -5.63 -9.85 -12.88
N LEU A 129 -4.69 -8.92 -12.78
CA LEU A 129 -3.82 -8.60 -13.90
C LEU A 129 -2.79 -9.73 -14.07
N ASP A 130 -2.78 -10.38 -15.23
CA ASP A 130 -1.80 -11.43 -15.58
C ASP A 130 -0.42 -10.88 -15.96
N VAL A 131 -0.04 -9.76 -15.35
CA VAL A 131 1.27 -9.14 -15.48
C VAL A 131 1.89 -9.05 -14.10
N VAL A 132 3.10 -9.57 -14.00
CA VAL A 132 3.92 -9.47 -12.80
C VAL A 132 4.52 -8.07 -12.70
N ILE A 133 4.29 -7.40 -11.57
CA ILE A 133 4.75 -6.04 -11.30
C ILE A 133 5.96 -6.10 -10.38
N ALA A 134 7.09 -5.59 -10.87
CA ALA A 134 8.29 -5.41 -10.06
C ALA A 134 8.35 -3.98 -9.51
N ILE A 135 8.29 -3.85 -8.18
CA ILE A 135 8.41 -2.56 -7.49
C ILE A 135 9.86 -2.39 -7.05
N ASN A 136 10.52 -1.40 -7.66
CA ASN A 136 11.87 -1.01 -7.29
C ASN A 136 11.85 0.03 -6.15
N PRO A 137 12.93 0.15 -5.35
CA PRO A 137 13.01 1.16 -4.31
C PRO A 137 12.75 2.57 -4.82
N GLY A 138 11.83 3.29 -4.17
CA GLY A 138 11.45 4.66 -4.54
C GLY A 138 10.80 4.83 -5.91
N SER A 139 10.38 3.73 -6.56
CA SER A 139 9.82 3.77 -7.91
C SER A 139 8.39 4.28 -7.96
N ASN A 140 8.05 4.96 -9.05
CA ASN A 140 6.68 5.37 -9.37
C ASN A 140 6.21 4.59 -10.60
N THR A 141 5.32 3.62 -10.38
CA THR A 141 4.81 2.74 -11.44
C THR A 141 3.46 3.22 -11.93
N ASN A 142 3.39 3.67 -13.18
CA ASN A 142 2.15 4.02 -13.85
C ASN A 142 1.61 2.80 -14.62
N MET A 143 0.43 2.33 -14.24
CA MET A 143 -0.26 1.20 -14.85
C MET A 143 -1.16 1.61 -16.03
N GLY A 144 -1.35 2.91 -16.25
CA GLY A 144 -2.24 3.42 -17.29
C GLY A 144 -3.70 3.03 -17.07
N LEU A 145 -4.41 2.79 -18.18
CA LEU A 145 -5.79 2.32 -18.17
C LEU A 145 -5.82 0.78 -18.18
N LEU A 146 -6.43 0.20 -17.15
CA LEU A 146 -6.65 -1.23 -17.00
C LEU A 146 -8.12 -1.54 -17.24
N THR A 147 -8.39 -2.59 -18.02
CA THR A 147 -9.74 -3.03 -18.34
C THR A 147 -10.03 -4.36 -17.66
N TYR A 148 -10.99 -4.34 -16.75
CA TYR A 148 -11.63 -5.52 -16.19
C TYR A 148 -12.62 -6.05 -17.22
N ASN A 149 -12.32 -7.21 -17.81
CA ASN A 149 -13.28 -7.95 -18.62
C ASN A 149 -13.95 -8.97 -17.70
N ASP A 150 -15.28 -8.93 -17.65
CA ASP A 150 -16.04 -9.97 -16.96
C ASP A 150 -15.99 -11.23 -17.82
N ILE A 151 -15.14 -12.20 -17.45
CA ILE A 151 -14.79 -13.38 -18.27
C ILE A 151 -15.70 -14.59 -18.01
N TYR A 152 -16.79 -14.42 -17.26
CA TYR A 152 -17.71 -15.52 -16.94
C TYR A 152 -18.89 -15.70 -17.91
N LEU A 153 -18.87 -15.04 -19.08
CA LEU A 153 -19.78 -15.33 -20.21
C LEU A 153 -19.04 -15.25 -21.55
#